data_AF-A0A2N1JEG0-F1
#
_entry.id   AF-A0A2N1JEG0-F1
#
_cell.length_a   1.000
_cell.length_b   1.000
_cell.length_c   1.000
_cell.angle_alpha   90.00
_cell.angle_beta   90.00
_cell.angle_gamma   90.00
#
_symmetry.space_group_name_H-M   'P 1'
#
loop_
_entity.id
_entity.type
_entity.pdbx_description
1 polymer ?
#
loop_
_entity_poly.entity_id
_entity_poly.type
_entity_poly.pdbx_seq_one_letter_code
_entity_poly.pdbx_strand_id
1 'polypeptide(L)' 'MSAPNRPFTLVATLVAKGPKEADQVVSLVTAIAKRANADAEPGTKSYRLTREVDGGLKIVVLEEQALNL' A
#
# COMPACT_ATOMS: atom_id res chain seq x y z
N MET A 1 1.66 18.12 -3.80
CA MET A 1 3.03 17.58 -3.69
C MET A 1 3.35 16.82 -4.97
N SER A 2 4.54 16.99 -5.54
CA SER A 2 5.02 16.23 -6.70
C SER A 2 5.82 15.00 -6.23
N ALA A 3 5.71 13.88 -6.94
CA ALA A 3 6.47 12.67 -6.64
C ALA A 3 7.97 12.89 -6.90
N PRO A 4 8.88 12.23 -6.14
CA PRO A 4 10.31 12.26 -6.43
C PRO A 4 10.62 11.73 -7.83
N ASN A 5 11.59 12.34 -8.52
CA ASN A 5 12.07 11.90 -9.84
C ASN A 5 13.20 10.85 -9.78
N ARG A 6 13.26 10.10 -8.67
CA ARG A 6 14.25 9.07 -8.38
C ARG A 6 13.56 7.92 -7.66
N PRO A 7 14.11 6.70 -7.64
CA PRO A 7 13.51 5.59 -6.90
C PRO A 7 13.18 6.00 -5.46
N PHE A 8 11.99 5.66 -5.00
CA PHE A 8 11.51 6.03 -3.68
C PHE A 8 10.60 4.96 -3.10
N THR A 9 10.43 5.00 -1.77
CA THR A 9 9.45 4.19 -1.07
C THR A 9 8.37 5.10 -0.51
N LEU A 10 7.13 4.86 -0.90
CA LEU A 10 5.97 5.48 -0.27
C LEU A 10 5.55 4.61 0.91
N VAL A 11 5.39 5.24 2.07
CA VAL A 11 4.85 4.61 3.27
C VAL A 11 3.58 5.34 3.65
N ALA A 12 2.45 4.65 3.60
CA ALA A 12 1.16 5.18 4.03
C ALA A 12 0.66 4.42 5.25
N THR A 13 0.10 5.15 6.22
CA THR A 13 -0.57 4.56 7.38
C THR A 13 -2.04 4.90 7.31
N LEU A 14 -2.88 3.87 7.32
CA LEU A 14 -4.34 3.98 7.37
C LEU A 14 -4.79 3.53 8.76
N VAL A 15 -5.68 4.30 9.39
CA VAL A 15 -6.27 3.96 10.69
C VAL A 15 -7.76 3.88 10.51
N ALA A 16 -8.31 2.66 10.64
CA ALA A 16 -9.74 2.43 10.56
C ALA A 16 -10.44 2.85 11.87
N LYS A 17 -11.71 3.25 11.77
CA LYS A 17 -12.54 3.65 12.92
C LYS A 17 -13.01 2.46 13.75
N GLY A 18 -12.89 1.24 13.23
CA GLY A 18 -13.23 0.03 13.94
C GLY A 18 -12.94 -1.25 13.13
N PRO A 19 -13.13 -2.43 13.74
CA PRO A 19 -12.70 -3.71 13.15
C PRO A 19 -13.29 -4.00 11.77
N LYS A 20 -14.58 -3.71 11.59
CA LYS A 20 -15.28 -3.94 10.30
C LYS A 20 -14.70 -3.09 9.17
N GLU A 21 -14.38 -1.83 9.44
CA GLU A 21 -13.75 -0.95 8.44
C GLU A 21 -12.31 -1.41 8.17
N ALA A 22 -11.58 -1.85 9.20
CA ALA A 22 -10.23 -2.38 9.03
C ALA A 22 -10.21 -3.59 8.08
N ASP A 23 -11.15 -4.52 8.23
CA ASP A 23 -11.25 -5.70 7.36
C ASP A 23 -11.56 -5.31 5.91
N GLN A 24 -12.44 -4.31 5.71
CA GLN A 24 -12.76 -3.77 4.39
C GLN A 24 -11.54 -3.08 3.75
N VAL A 25 -10.82 -2.26 4.51
CA VAL A 25 -9.61 -1.58 4.05
C VAL A 25 -8.55 -2.60 3.66
N VAL A 26 -8.32 -3.63 4.48
CA VAL A 26 -7.38 -4.72 4.16
C VAL A 26 -7.77 -5.41 2.86
N SER A 27 -9.04 -5.74 2.68
CA SER A 27 -9.54 -6.40 1.45
C SER A 27 -9.30 -5.54 0.21
N LEU A 28 -9.66 -4.25 0.27
CA LEU A 28 -9.49 -3.30 -0.83
C LEU A 28 -8.01 -3.08 -1.17
N VAL A 29 -7.18 -2.83 -0.15
CA VAL A 29 -5.75 -2.57 -0.34
C VAL A 29 -5.02 -3.83 -0.81
N THR A 30 -5.45 -5.02 -0.41
CA THR A 30 -4.91 -6.29 -0.94
C THR A 30 -5.21 -6.45 -2.44
N ALA A 31 -6.41 -6.08 -2.88
CA ALA A 31 -6.75 -6.11 -4.30
C ALA A 31 -5.90 -5.12 -5.11
N ILE A 32 -5.66 -3.91 -4.57
CA ILE A 32 -4.76 -2.91 -5.15
C ILE A 32 -3.33 -3.48 -5.22
N ALA A 33 -2.81 -4.01 -4.11
CA ALA A 33 -1.47 -4.60 -4.06
C ALA A 33 -1.29 -5.69 -5.11
N LYS A 34 -2.29 -6.56 -5.30
CA LYS A 34 -2.24 -7.62 -6.32
C LYS A 34 -2.16 -7.03 -7.73
N ARG A 35 -2.91 -5.97 -8.01
CA ARG A 35 -2.88 -5.29 -9.32
C ARG A 35 -1.56 -4.56 -9.54
N ALA A 36 -1.08 -3.81 -8.55
CA ALA A 36 0.14 -3.02 -8.63
C ALA A 36 1.42 -3.88 -8.74
N ASN A 37 1.41 -5.08 -8.16
CA ASN A 37 2.50 -6.06 -8.32
C ASN A 37 2.39 -6.91 -9.59
N ALA A 38 1.27 -6.85 -10.31
CA ALA A 38 1.22 -7.39 -11.65
C ALA A 38 1.83 -6.37 -12.63
N ASP A 39 2.06 -6.76 -13.88
CA ASP A 39 2.59 -5.87 -14.93
C ASP A 39 1.62 -4.73 -15.34
N ALA A 40 0.60 -4.46 -14.53
CA ALA A 40 -0.45 -3.48 -14.78
C ALA A 40 -0.07 -2.05 -14.37
N GLU A 41 1.02 -1.86 -13.60
CA GLU A 41 1.48 -0.53 -13.16
C GLU A 41 2.96 -0.33 -13.48
N PRO A 42 3.28 0.30 -14.63
CA PRO A 42 4.66 0.62 -15.01
C PRO A 42 5.32 1.51 -13.94
N GLY A 43 6.46 1.06 -13.41
CA GLY A 43 7.25 1.79 -12.41
C GLY A 43 7.12 1.23 -10.99
N THR A 44 6.05 0.50 -10.68
CA THR A 44 5.89 -0.18 -9.39
C THR A 44 6.80 -1.40 -9.32
N LYS A 45 7.73 -1.40 -8.36
CA LYS A 45 8.63 -2.52 -8.11
C LYS A 45 8.01 -3.51 -7.14
N SER A 46 7.40 -3.00 -6.07
CA SER A 46 6.68 -3.81 -5.10
C SER A 46 5.63 -2.99 -4.37
N TYR A 47 4.53 -3.65 -4.00
CA TYR A 47 3.48 -3.11 -3.17
C TYR A 47 3.14 -4.12 -2.08
N ARG A 48 3.28 -3.72 -0.82
CA ARG A 48 3.05 -4.57 0.35
C ARG A 48 2.15 -3.87 1.34
N LEU A 49 1.34 -4.65 2.05
CA LEU A 49 0.59 -4.17 3.20
C LEU A 49 0.87 -5.04 4.42
N THR A 50 0.84 -4.42 5.59
CA THR A 50 0.83 -5.10 6.88
C THR A 50 -0.28 -4.52 7.74
N ARG A 51 -0.84 -5.37 8.60
CA ARG A 51 -1.83 -4.98 9.61
C ARG A 51 -1.17 -5.12 10.98
N GLU A 52 -1.40 -4.15 11.84
CA GLU A 52 -0.96 -4.21 13.23
C GLU A 52 -1.55 -5.45 13.93
N VAL A 53 -0.74 -6.08 14.79
CA VAL A 53 -1.15 -7.30 15.52
C VAL A 53 -2.06 -6.95 16.69
N ASP A 54 -1.81 -5.83 17.36
CA ASP A 54 -2.59 -5.36 18.49
C ASP A 54 -3.73 -4.45 18.04
N GLY A 55 -4.98 -4.80 18.36
CA GLY A 55 -6.19 -4.07 17.95
C GLY A 55 -6.54 -4.11 16.44
N GLY A 56 -5.56 -4.32 15.56
CA GLY A 56 -5.78 -4.54 14.13
C GLY A 56 -6.45 -3.39 13.39
N LEU A 57 -6.44 -2.17 13.93
CA LEU A 57 -7.07 -1.00 13.29
C LEU A 57 -6.10 -0.23 12.38
N LYS A 58 -4.80 -0.42 12.57
CA LYS A 58 -3.76 0.22 11.78
C LYS A 58 -3.30 -0.69 10.65
N ILE A 59 -3.30 -0.15 9.44
CA ILE A 59 -2.78 -0.77 8.23
C ILE A 59 -1.63 0.09 7.71
N VAL A 60 -0.48 -0.52 7.45
CA VAL A 60 0.68 0.15 6.85
C VAL A 60 0.86 -0.39 5.44
N VAL A 61 0.97 0.52 4.49
CA VAL A 61 1.25 0.24 3.09
C VAL A 61 2.68 0.68 2.79
N LEU A 62 3.43 -0.17 2.11
CA LEU A 62 4.76 0.10 1.60
C LEU A 62 4.79 -0.15 0.10
N GLU A 63 5.10 0.88 -0.66
CA GLU A 63 5.17 0.83 -2.11
C GLU A 63 6.55 1.29 -2.56
N GLU A 64 7.28 0.42 -3.25
CA GLU A 64 8.58 0.73 -3.84
C GLU A 64 8.41 1.08 -5.31
N GLN A 65 8.83 2.27 -5.66
CA GLN A 65 8.83 2.78 -7.04
C GLN A 65 10.25 2.67 -7.59
N ALA A 66 10.41 1.90 -8.67
CA ALA A 66 11.69 1.75 -9.39
C ALA A 66 11.98 2.94 -10.32
N LEU A 67 10.94 3.65 -10.74
CA LEU A 67 10.96 4.75 -11.71
C LEU A 67 11.61 4.35 -13.05
N ASN A 68 10.79 3.82 -13.96
CA ASN A 68 11.13 3.78 -15.39
C ASN A 68 10.28 4.84 -16.10
N LEU A 69 10.95 5.81 -16.74
CA LEU A 69 10.34 6.73 -17.71
C LEU A 69 9.76 5.95 -18.90
#